data_AF-A0A7R9G1D9-F1
#
_entry.id   AF-A0A7R9G1D9-F1
#
_cell.length_a   1.000
_cell.length_b   1.000
_cell.length_c   1.000
_cell.angle_alpha   90.00
_cell.angle_beta   90.00
_cell.angle_gamma   90.00
#
_symmetry.space_group_name_H-M   'P 1'
#
loop_
_entity.id
_entity.type
_entity.pdbx_description
1 polymer ?
#
loop_
_entity_poly.entity_id
_entity_poly.type
_entity_poly.pdbx_seq_one_letter_code
_entity_poly.pdbx_strand_id
1 'polypeptide(L)'
;MEPVIIEVPHFGSLRGMEREIVILRSDNGETWREHTLEASDDAVHQVLNDSFEGEELSALEEVNAGRTTRILTTDFPQYFAVVSRIRQEVHAIGPEGGMVSSSVVPQVQAVFPQGALTKKIKVGLQVNLFKPRKGASAGMLKKITVNHLPKKKRFSLVW
;
A
#
# COMPACT_ATOMS: atom_id res chain seq x y z
N MET A 1 -11.77 -25.33 -2.75
CA MET A 1 -10.98 -25.11 -3.97
C MET A 1 -9.63 -24.62 -3.53
N GLU A 2 -8.58 -25.14 -4.15
CA GLU A 2 -7.21 -24.69 -3.89
C GLU A 2 -7.01 -23.25 -4.42
N PRO A 3 -6.14 -22.45 -3.80
CA PRO A 3 -5.85 -21.11 -4.28
C PRO A 3 -5.24 -21.11 -5.68
N VAL A 4 -5.58 -20.11 -6.48
CA VAL A 4 -5.02 -19.87 -7.82
C VAL A 4 -4.24 -18.56 -7.81
N ILE A 5 -3.10 -18.55 -8.52
CA ILE A 5 -2.31 -17.35 -8.75
C ILE A 5 -2.65 -16.78 -10.13
N ILE A 6 -2.94 -15.47 -10.17
CA ILE A 6 -3.12 -14.71 -11.41
C ILE A 6 -2.00 -13.67 -11.49
N GLU A 7 -1.16 -13.76 -12.52
CA GLU A 7 -0.13 -12.75 -12.79
C GLU A 7 -0.67 -11.65 -13.69
N VAL A 8 -0.57 -10.40 -13.24
CA VAL A 8 -1.09 -9.24 -13.96
C VAL A 8 0.02 -8.22 -14.19
N PRO A 9 0.43 -7.95 -15.44
CA PRO A 9 1.34 -6.85 -15.74
C PRO A 9 0.67 -5.51 -15.44
N HIS A 10 1.42 -4.57 -14.89
CA HIS A 10 0.95 -3.22 -14.59
C HIS A 10 1.90 -2.15 -15.09
N PHE A 11 1.35 -0.97 -15.38
CA PHE A 11 2.13 0.19 -15.82
C PHE A 11 2.29 1.26 -14.72
N GLY A 12 1.82 0.96 -13.51
CA GLY A 12 1.96 1.83 -12.34
C GLY A 12 3.42 2.13 -11.98
N SER A 13 3.75 3.40 -11.78
CA SER A 13 5.05 3.83 -11.27
C SER A 13 5.04 3.86 -9.75
N LEU A 14 5.84 3.02 -9.10
CA LEU A 14 5.92 2.93 -7.64
C LEU A 14 6.81 4.01 -7.01
N ARG A 15 7.54 4.78 -7.84
CA ARG A 15 8.33 5.96 -7.45
C ARG A 15 9.16 5.74 -6.18
N GLY A 16 9.98 4.69 -6.13
CA GLY A 16 10.83 4.41 -4.95
C GLY A 16 10.04 4.18 -3.66
N MET A 17 8.96 3.39 -3.75
CA MET A 17 8.04 3.05 -2.66
C MET A 17 7.08 4.16 -2.19
N GLU A 18 7.10 5.35 -2.80
CA GLU A 18 6.09 6.40 -2.56
C GLU A 18 4.66 5.93 -2.88
N ARG A 19 4.54 4.98 -3.81
CA ARG A 19 3.27 4.36 -4.20
C ARG A 19 3.32 2.86 -4.01
N GLU A 20 2.17 2.27 -3.74
CA GLU A 20 1.96 0.84 -3.64
C GLU A 20 0.93 0.37 -4.68
N ILE A 21 0.99 -0.90 -5.04
CA ILE A 21 -0.09 -1.59 -5.74
C ILE A 21 -1.00 -2.21 -4.69
N VAL A 22 -2.30 -2.01 -4.86
CA VAL A 22 -3.33 -2.76 -4.14
C VAL A 22 -4.29 -3.40 -5.12
N ILE A 23 -4.80 -4.56 -4.73
CA ILE A 23 -5.80 -5.30 -5.50
C ILE A 23 -7.16 -4.98 -4.91
N LEU A 24 -8.05 -4.46 -5.75
CA LEU A 24 -9.46 -4.32 -5.42
C LEU A 24 -10.24 -5.41 -6.14
N ARG A 25 -11.36 -5.82 -5.54
CA ARG A 25 -12.32 -6.74 -6.14
C ARG A 25 -13.75 -6.26 -6.02
N SER A 26 -14.58 -6.67 -6.96
CA SER A 26 -16.02 -6.41 -6.98
C SER A 26 -16.79 -7.64 -7.45
N ASP A 27 -17.77 -8.07 -6.66
CA ASP A 27 -18.61 -9.21 -7.00
C ASP A 27 -19.85 -8.81 -7.83
N ASN A 28 -20.10 -7.50 -8.00
CA ASN A 28 -21.27 -6.95 -8.69
C ASN A 28 -20.96 -5.79 -9.67
N GLY A 29 -19.71 -5.36 -9.77
CA GLY A 29 -19.29 -4.20 -10.60
C GLY A 29 -19.56 -2.83 -9.99
N GLU A 30 -20.33 -2.73 -8.91
CA GLU A 30 -20.73 -1.46 -8.30
C GLU A 30 -19.95 -1.14 -7.04
N THR A 31 -19.76 -2.14 -6.18
CA THR A 31 -19.08 -2.00 -4.90
C THR A 31 -17.70 -2.63 -4.94
N TRP A 32 -16.71 -1.89 -4.43
CA TRP A 32 -15.31 -2.31 -4.45
C TRP A 32 -14.77 -2.46 -3.04
N ARG A 33 -14.06 -3.56 -2.80
CA ARG A 33 -13.36 -3.83 -1.55
C ARG A 33 -11.92 -4.24 -1.84
N GLU A 34 -11.04 -4.03 -0.87
CA GLU A 34 -9.67 -4.53 -0.95
C GLU A 34 -9.69 -6.06 -0.93
N HIS A 35 -8.93 -6.68 -1.83
CA HIS A 35 -8.71 -8.11 -1.84
C HIS A 35 -7.62 -8.42 -0.81
N THR A 36 -7.99 -9.07 0.29
CA THR A 36 -7.15 -9.20 1.48
C THR A 36 -6.32 -10.48 1.53
N LEU A 37 -6.50 -11.40 0.58
CA LEU A 37 -5.67 -12.60 0.54
C LEU A 37 -4.29 -12.19 0.02
N GLU A 38 -3.32 -12.17 0.93
CA GLU A 38 -1.96 -11.76 0.62
C GLU A 38 -1.27 -12.85 -0.21
N ALA A 39 -0.74 -12.46 -1.37
CA ALA A 39 0.18 -13.28 -2.14
C ALA A 39 1.59 -13.16 -1.55
N SER A 40 1.78 -13.58 -0.30
CA SER A 40 3.11 -13.63 0.32
C SER A 40 4.00 -14.60 -0.44
N ASP A 41 5.32 -14.39 -0.39
CA ASP A 41 6.27 -15.26 -1.08
C ASP A 41 6.04 -16.73 -0.68
N ASP A 42 5.88 -17.02 0.62
CA ASP A 42 5.60 -18.38 1.12
C ASP A 42 4.31 -18.97 0.53
N ALA A 43 3.22 -18.20 0.49
CA ALA A 43 1.94 -18.67 -0.05
C ALA A 43 2.00 -18.90 -1.56
N VAL A 44 2.74 -18.03 -2.27
CA VAL A 44 2.99 -18.19 -3.70
C VAL A 44 3.85 -19.42 -3.96
N HIS A 45 4.96 -19.59 -3.23
CA HIS A 45 5.82 -20.76 -3.33
C HIS A 45 5.07 -22.06 -3.05
N GLN A 46 4.18 -22.08 -2.05
CA GLN A 46 3.36 -23.26 -1.76
C GLN A 46 2.50 -23.65 -2.98
N VAL A 47 1.74 -22.70 -3.53
CA VAL A 47 0.86 -22.98 -4.67
C VAL A 47 1.65 -23.35 -5.93
N LEU A 48 2.82 -22.73 -6.14
CA LEU A 48 3.68 -23.06 -7.27
C LEU A 48 4.31 -24.45 -7.13
N ASN A 49 4.79 -24.82 -5.94
CA ASN A 49 5.36 -26.15 -5.68
C ASN A 49 4.31 -27.26 -5.81
N ASP A 50 3.04 -26.98 -5.51
CA ASP A 50 1.94 -27.94 -5.70
C ASP A 50 1.56 -28.09 -7.19
N SER A 51 1.94 -27.12 -8.05
CA SER A 51 1.51 -27.04 -9.45
C SER A 51 2.61 -27.33 -10.48
N PHE A 52 3.89 -27.15 -10.14
CA PHE A 52 5.04 -27.20 -11.06
C PHE A 52 6.23 -27.97 -10.47
N GLU A 53 7.10 -28.52 -11.32
CA GLU A 53 8.30 -29.26 -10.89
C GLU A 53 9.61 -28.58 -11.36
N GLY A 54 10.62 -28.56 -10.48
CA GLY A 54 12.03 -28.31 -10.84
C GLY A 54 12.30 -27.06 -11.68
N GLU A 55 12.70 -27.26 -12.94
CA GLU A 55 13.16 -26.21 -13.87
C GLU A 55 12.08 -25.18 -14.22
N GLU A 56 10.79 -25.55 -14.17
CA GLU A 56 9.66 -24.66 -14.45
C GLU A 56 9.47 -23.60 -13.36
N LEU A 57 9.73 -23.96 -12.10
CA LEU A 57 9.70 -23.04 -10.96
C LEU A 57 10.77 -21.96 -11.08
N SER A 58 12.00 -22.34 -11.44
CA SER A 58 13.11 -21.38 -11.60
C SER A 58 12.84 -20.35 -12.69
N ALA A 59 12.14 -20.73 -13.77
CA ALA A 59 11.79 -19.79 -14.83
C ALA A 59 10.73 -18.76 -14.37
N LEU A 60 9.79 -19.17 -13.53
CA LEU A 60 8.75 -18.28 -12.96
C LEU A 60 9.32 -17.27 -11.95
N GLU A 61 10.40 -17.63 -11.25
CA GLU A 61 11.13 -16.73 -10.35
C GLU A 61 11.88 -15.64 -11.13
N GLU A 62 12.45 -15.96 -12.30
CA GLU A 62 13.16 -15.00 -13.16
C GLU A 62 12.21 -13.98 -13.82
N VAL A 63 10.99 -14.39 -14.19
CA VAL A 63 9.95 -13.50 -14.76
C VAL A 63 9.46 -12.44 -13.75
N ASN A 64 9.71 -12.67 -12.45
CA ASN A 64 9.29 -11.81 -11.35
C ASN A 64 10.08 -10.48 -11.26
N ALA A 65 11.08 -10.25 -12.13
CA ALA A 65 11.84 -9.00 -12.19
C ALA A 65 11.09 -7.83 -12.90
N GLY A 66 9.87 -8.05 -13.38
CA GLY A 66 9.06 -7.08 -14.12
C GLY A 66 8.06 -6.26 -13.29
N ARG A 67 7.34 -5.34 -13.94
CA ARG A 67 6.18 -4.63 -13.35
C ARG A 67 4.95 -5.54 -13.34
N THR A 68 5.02 -6.66 -12.65
CA THR A 68 3.96 -7.66 -12.56
C THR A 68 3.49 -7.75 -11.11
N THR A 69 2.19 -7.85 -10.90
CA THR A 69 1.59 -8.12 -9.58
C THR A 69 0.91 -9.48 -9.60
N ARG A 70 0.98 -10.20 -8.48
CA ARG A 70 0.34 -11.51 -8.31
C ARG A 70 -0.91 -11.38 -7.46
N ILE A 71 -2.02 -11.90 -7.95
CA ILE A 71 -3.28 -11.99 -7.22
C ILE A 71 -3.47 -13.45 -6.84
N LEU A 72 -3.38 -13.75 -5.54
CA LEU A 72 -3.74 -15.05 -5.00
C LEU A 72 -5.23 -15.05 -4.67
N THR A 73 -6.02 -15.98 -5.19
CA THR A 73 -7.47 -16.02 -4.93
C THR A 73 -8.01 -17.44 -4.82
N THR A 74 -9.03 -17.66 -3.99
CA THR A 74 -9.74 -18.94 -3.86
C THR A 74 -11.13 -18.92 -4.51
N ASP A 75 -11.54 -17.75 -5.00
CA ASP A 75 -12.79 -17.51 -5.70
C ASP A 75 -12.64 -16.42 -6.77
N PHE A 76 -13.59 -16.36 -7.72
CA PHE A 76 -13.53 -15.42 -8.83
C PHE A 76 -14.62 -14.34 -8.71
N PRO A 77 -14.28 -13.10 -8.31
CA PRO A 77 -15.19 -11.97 -8.39
C PRO A 77 -15.51 -11.63 -9.84
N GLN A 78 -16.56 -10.82 -10.05
CA GLN A 78 -16.87 -10.30 -11.38
C GLN A 78 -15.72 -9.43 -11.92
N TYR A 79 -15.04 -8.68 -11.05
CA TYR A 79 -13.90 -7.85 -11.43
C TYR A 79 -12.78 -7.86 -10.39
N PHE A 80 -11.55 -7.83 -10.88
CA PHE A 80 -10.37 -7.35 -10.17
C PHE A 80 -9.91 -6.02 -10.74
N ALA A 81 -9.27 -5.19 -9.91
CA ALA A 81 -8.59 -3.98 -10.34
C ALA A 81 -7.22 -3.86 -9.67
N VAL A 82 -6.18 -3.67 -10.48
CA VAL A 82 -4.82 -3.37 -10.02
C VAL A 82 -4.69 -1.85 -9.89
N VAL A 83 -4.59 -1.36 -8.66
CA VAL A 83 -4.64 0.08 -8.36
C VAL A 83 -3.33 0.56 -7.77
N SER A 84 -2.70 1.55 -8.41
CA SER A 84 -1.56 2.25 -7.82
C SER A 84 -2.03 3.44 -6.98
N ARG A 85 -1.77 3.42 -5.67
CA ARG A 85 -2.10 4.51 -4.73
C ARG A 85 -0.87 4.97 -3.95
N ILE A 86 -0.96 6.11 -3.27
CA ILE A 86 0.10 6.56 -2.34
C ILE A 86 0.18 5.54 -1.21
N ARG A 87 1.41 5.14 -0.86
CA ARG A 87 1.66 4.18 0.22
C ARG A 87 1.03 4.69 1.52
N GLN A 88 0.40 3.78 2.25
CA GLN A 88 -0.30 4.11 3.50
C GLN A 88 0.17 3.21 4.63
N GLU A 89 0.83 3.77 5.63
CA GLU A 89 1.16 3.05 6.86
C GLU A 89 -0.06 3.00 7.79
N VAL A 90 -0.60 1.82 8.05
CA VAL A 90 -1.80 1.63 8.89
C VAL A 90 -1.43 0.95 10.21
N HIS A 91 -1.69 1.61 11.34
CA HIS A 91 -1.44 1.07 12.67
C HIS A 91 -2.70 1.15 13.54
N ALA A 92 -2.92 0.15 14.38
CA ALA A 92 -4.02 0.17 15.35
C ALA A 92 -3.56 0.87 16.64
N ILE A 93 -4.11 2.04 16.94
CA ILE A 93 -3.75 2.87 18.10
C ILE A 93 -4.96 3.02 19.02
N GLY A 94 -4.78 2.81 20.32
CA GLY A 94 -5.81 2.97 21.33
C GLY A 94 -5.59 4.15 22.29
N PRO A 95 -6.35 4.19 23.40
CA PRO A 95 -6.24 5.23 24.41
C PRO A 95 -4.85 5.35 25.06
N GLU A 96 -4.04 4.30 25.02
CA GLU A 96 -2.64 4.30 25.45
C GLU A 96 -1.75 5.25 24.64
N GLY A 97 -2.20 5.69 23.45
CA GLY A 97 -1.39 6.47 22.53
C GLY A 97 -0.50 5.59 21.66
N GLY A 98 0.40 6.20 20.90
CA GLY A 98 1.28 5.49 19.99
C GLY A 98 1.94 6.42 18.97
N MET A 99 2.67 5.82 18.03
CA MET A 99 3.35 6.53 16.97
C MET A 99 3.19 5.79 15.65
N VAL A 100 3.09 6.54 14.55
CA VAL A 100 3.17 6.02 13.18
C VAL A 100 4.27 6.78 12.46
N SER A 101 5.24 6.06 11.90
CA SER A 101 6.30 6.63 11.06
C SER A 101 6.10 6.25 9.60
N SER A 102 6.51 7.12 8.68
CA SER A 102 6.51 6.79 7.26
C SER A 102 7.71 5.92 6.92
N SER A 103 7.48 4.89 6.09
CA SER A 103 8.55 4.04 5.55
C SER A 103 9.36 4.73 4.46
N VAL A 104 8.77 5.71 3.77
CA VAL A 104 9.38 6.43 2.64
C VAL A 104 10.17 7.64 3.11
N VAL A 105 9.69 8.33 4.15
CA VAL A 105 10.36 9.49 4.76
C VAL A 105 10.37 9.30 6.28
N PRO A 106 11.37 8.61 6.85
CA PRO A 106 11.38 8.22 8.27
C PRO A 106 11.26 9.38 9.26
N GLN A 107 11.62 10.59 8.84
CA GLN A 107 11.49 11.83 9.61
C GLN A 107 10.03 12.28 9.77
N VAL A 108 9.11 11.80 8.93
CA VAL A 108 7.68 12.08 9.04
C VAL A 108 7.06 11.07 10.02
N GLN A 109 6.62 11.58 11.16
CA GLN A 109 6.01 10.80 12.22
C GLN A 109 4.75 11.49 12.74
N ALA A 110 3.75 10.68 13.08
CA ALA A 110 2.55 11.12 13.79
C ALA A 110 2.57 10.51 15.19
N VAL A 111 2.59 11.34 16.22
CA VAL A 111 2.58 10.93 17.63
C VAL A 111 1.20 11.18 18.23
N PHE A 112 0.64 10.15 18.86
CA PHE A 112 -0.63 10.17 19.57
C PHE A 112 -0.33 10.04 21.06
N PRO A 113 -0.50 11.10 21.87
CA PRO A 113 -0.31 10.99 23.31
C PRO A 113 -1.41 10.13 23.94
N GLN A 114 -1.16 9.65 25.16
CA GLN A 114 -2.17 8.96 25.95
C GLN A 114 -3.44 9.81 26.10
N GLY A 115 -4.61 9.18 25.96
CA GLY A 115 -5.92 9.83 26.01
C GLY A 115 -6.34 10.57 24.74
N ALA A 116 -5.50 10.63 23.70
CA ALA A 116 -5.86 11.26 22.41
C ALA A 116 -7.04 10.54 21.73
N LEU A 117 -7.16 9.23 21.96
CA LEU A 117 -8.19 8.36 21.42
C LEU A 117 -8.99 7.75 22.56
N THR A 118 -10.30 7.58 22.35
CA THR A 118 -11.19 6.92 23.33
C THR A 118 -11.42 5.45 23.02
N LYS A 119 -11.02 4.99 21.83
CA LYS A 119 -11.14 3.62 21.34
C LYS A 119 -9.94 3.27 20.48
N LYS A 120 -9.63 1.97 20.39
CA LYS A 120 -8.63 1.46 19.45
C LYS A 120 -9.17 1.55 18.02
N ILE A 121 -8.49 2.31 17.18
CA ILE A 121 -8.86 2.54 15.77
C ILE A 121 -7.65 2.33 14.84
N LYS A 122 -7.92 2.04 13.57
CA LYS A 122 -6.89 2.04 12.53
C LYS A 122 -6.57 3.49 12.14
N VAL A 123 -5.32 3.88 12.29
CA VAL A 123 -4.78 5.18 11.88
C VAL A 123 -3.91 4.96 10.65
N GLY A 124 -4.16 5.73 9.60
CA GLY A 124 -3.36 5.73 8.37
C GLY A 124 -2.49 6.97 8.27
N LEU A 125 -1.19 6.79 7.99
CA LEU A 125 -0.27 7.85 7.58
C LEU A 125 0.02 7.70 6.08
N GLN A 126 0.00 8.81 5.34
CA GLN A 126 0.38 8.84 3.92
C GLN A 126 1.33 10.01 3.69
N VAL A 127 2.44 9.76 2.99
CA VAL A 127 3.42 10.79 2.64
C VAL A 127 3.58 10.81 1.13
N ASN A 128 3.38 12.00 0.54
CA ASN A 128 3.58 12.22 -0.88
C ASN A 128 4.72 13.20 -1.07
N LEU A 129 5.85 12.73 -1.62
CA LEU A 129 6.97 13.60 -1.94
C LEU A 129 6.61 14.49 -3.13
N PHE A 130 6.63 15.80 -2.88
CA PHE A 130 6.44 16.79 -3.91
C PHE A 130 7.80 17.06 -4.57
N LYS A 131 7.92 16.76 -5.86
CA LYS A 131 9.06 17.23 -6.65
C LYS A 131 8.66 18.55 -7.30
N PRO A 132 9.26 19.70 -6.93
CA PRO A 132 8.95 20.98 -7.57
C PRO A 132 9.15 20.87 -9.08
N ARG A 133 8.27 21.52 -9.86
CA ARG A 133 8.48 21.63 -11.30
C ARG A 133 9.82 22.33 -11.55
N LYS A 134 10.55 21.91 -12.60
CA LYS A 134 11.77 22.60 -13.04
C LYS A 134 11.44 24.09 -13.22
N GLY A 135 12.12 24.96 -12.47
CA GLY A 135 11.91 26.42 -12.47
C GLY A 135 11.12 27.00 -11.28
N ALA A 136 10.59 26.18 -10.36
CA ALA A 136 10.02 26.69 -9.11
C ALA A 136 11.13 27.18 -8.17
N SER A 137 11.08 28.45 -7.77
CA SER A 137 12.02 29.02 -6.80
C SER A 137 11.68 28.56 -5.38
N ALA A 138 12.70 28.28 -4.56
CA ALA A 138 12.53 27.80 -3.18
C ALA A 138 11.66 28.75 -2.31
N GLY A 139 11.62 30.05 -2.64
CA GLY A 139 10.79 31.03 -1.93
C GLY A 139 9.27 30.88 -2.14
N MET A 140 8.82 30.06 -3.09
CA MET A 140 7.40 29.78 -3.34
C MET A 140 6.89 28.59 -2.51
N LEU A 141 7.78 27.85 -1.84
CA LEU A 141 7.46 26.69 -1.01
C LEU A 141 7.24 27.14 0.44
N LYS A 142 6.04 26.94 0.98
CA LYS A 142 5.73 27.22 2.39
C LYS A 142 6.00 25.99 3.25
N LYS A 143 6.93 26.10 4.20
CA LYS A 143 7.10 25.13 5.29
C LYS A 143 5.91 25.23 6.24
N ILE A 144 5.12 24.17 6.35
CA ILE A 144 4.00 24.10 7.31
C ILE A 144 4.43 23.23 8.48
N THR A 145 4.52 23.83 9.67
CA THR A 145 4.66 23.11 10.94
C THR A 145 3.26 22.76 11.44
N VAL A 146 2.90 21.48 11.45
CA VAL A 146 1.56 21.04 11.88
C VAL A 146 1.61 20.61 13.34
N ASN A 147 1.43 21.56 14.26
CA ASN A 147 1.16 21.27 15.66
C ASN A 147 -0.37 21.31 15.88
N HIS A 148 -0.92 20.29 16.55
CA HIS A 148 -2.34 20.16 16.92
C HIS A 148 -3.33 19.98 15.75
N LEU A 149 -3.35 18.78 15.16
CA LEU A 149 -4.35 18.38 14.16
C LEU A 149 -5.78 18.40 14.73
N PRO A 150 -6.72 19.18 14.17
CA PRO A 150 -8.15 19.02 14.46
C PRO A 150 -8.63 17.66 13.94
N LYS A 151 -9.55 17.00 14.67
CA LYS A 151 -9.99 15.60 14.48
C LYS A 151 -10.55 15.20 13.09
N LYS A 152 -10.55 16.06 12.07
CA LYS A 152 -11.19 15.81 10.75
C LYS A 152 -10.53 16.51 9.54
N LYS A 153 -9.21 16.51 9.40
CA LYS A 153 -8.58 17.05 8.16
C LYS A 153 -7.51 16.13 7.57
N ARG A 154 -7.60 15.93 6.24
CA ARG A 154 -6.52 15.42 5.38
C ARG A 154 -5.51 16.56 5.19
N PHE A 155 -4.23 16.30 5.42
CA PHE A 155 -3.16 17.24 5.11
C PHE A 155 -2.19 16.61 4.12
N SER A 156 -1.74 17.40 3.15
CA SER A 156 -0.66 17.03 2.24
C SER A 156 0.59 17.77 2.70
N LEU A 157 1.63 17.01 3.05
CA LEU A 157 2.94 17.57 3.38
C LEU A 157 3.70 17.84 2.08
N VAL A 158 4.37 18.98 2.02
CA VAL A 158 5.30 19.35 0.95
C VAL A 158 6.69 19.36 1.58
N TRP A 159 7.55 18.46 1.10
CA TRP A 159 9.00 18.51 1.33
C TRP A 159 9.65 18.74 -0.03
#